data_AF-A0A2N2C0T6-F1
#
_entry.id   AF-A0A2N2C0T6-F1
#
_cell.length_a   1.000
_cell.length_b   1.000
_cell.length_c   1.000
_cell.angle_alpha   90.00
_cell.angle_beta   90.00
_cell.angle_gamma   90.00
#
_symmetry.space_group_name_H-M   'P 1'
#
loop_
_entity.id
_entity.type
_entity.pdbx_description
1 polymer ?
#
loop_
_entity_poly.entity_id
_entity_poly.type
_entity_poly.pdbx_seq_one_letter_code
_entity_poly.pdbx_strand_id
1 'polypeptide(L)'
;MKYQFLLDEAFKAMKNAYAPYSHYHVGSCVLTKDGKQFIGANIENASFGATNCGERSAIFAAYSHGYRKNDIEAIAIVSDGDKLAGPCGICRQVLSELLNDDTLILLSNGKEEAIKT
;
A
#
# COMPACT_ATOMS: atom_id res chain seq x y z
N MET A 1 0.49 8.34 -16.02
CA MET A 1 1.79 8.72 -15.40
C MET A 1 2.82 7.59 -15.54
N LYS A 2 4.12 7.86 -15.32
CA LYS A 2 5.21 6.84 -15.35
C LYS A 2 4.91 5.60 -14.49
N TYR A 3 4.12 5.75 -13.42
CA TYR A 3 3.77 4.70 -12.47
C TYR A 3 2.29 4.26 -12.51
N GLN A 4 1.57 4.53 -13.60
CA GLN A 4 0.13 4.17 -13.68
C GLN A 4 -0.13 2.69 -13.40
N PHE A 5 0.72 1.82 -13.95
CA PHE A 5 0.61 0.37 -13.76
C PHE A 5 0.64 -0.02 -12.27
N LEU A 6 1.32 0.75 -11.41
CA LEU A 6 1.42 0.44 -9.99
C LEU A 6 0.09 0.69 -9.26
N LEU A 7 -0.62 1.75 -9.67
CA LEU A 7 -1.99 2.01 -9.20
C LEU A 7 -2.94 0.90 -9.67
N ASP A 8 -2.81 0.46 -10.93
CA ASP A 8 -3.65 -0.62 -11.49
C ASP A 8 -3.45 -1.93 -10.70
N GLU A 9 -2.21 -2.29 -10.38
CA GLU A 9 -1.90 -3.46 -9.56
C GLU A 9 -2.39 -3.31 -8.12
N ALA A 10 -2.29 -2.12 -7.53
CA ALA A 10 -2.87 -1.85 -6.21
C ALA A 10 -4.41 -1.99 -6.22
N PHE A 11 -5.10 -1.54 -7.27
CA PHE A 11 -6.55 -1.75 -7.42
C PHE A 11 -6.91 -3.23 -7.61
N LYS A 12 -6.08 -4.01 -8.33
CA LYS A 12 -6.27 -5.47 -8.41
C LYS A 12 -6.07 -6.11 -7.03
N ALA A 13 -5.06 -5.71 -6.28
CA ALA A 13 -4.80 -6.20 -4.93
C ALA A 13 -5.95 -5.90 -3.97
N MET A 14 -6.54 -4.70 -4.06
CA MET A 14 -7.68 -4.27 -3.23
C MET A 14 -8.88 -5.23 -3.32
N LYS A 15 -9.09 -5.91 -4.46
CA LYS A 15 -10.17 -6.91 -4.62
C LYS A 15 -10.01 -8.13 -3.72
N ASN A 16 -8.81 -8.36 -3.18
CA ASN A 16 -8.51 -9.44 -2.25
C ASN A 16 -8.60 -8.99 -0.78
N ALA A 17 -9.00 -7.74 -0.51
CA ALA A 17 -9.17 -7.25 0.85
C ALA A 17 -10.21 -8.09 1.60
N TYR A 18 -9.88 -8.46 2.83
CA TYR A 18 -10.81 -9.10 3.76
C TYR A 18 -11.24 -8.04 4.78
N ALA A 19 -12.32 -7.34 4.47
CA ALA A 19 -12.82 -6.23 5.29
C ALA A 19 -14.32 -6.35 5.64
N PRO A 20 -14.78 -7.45 6.26
CA PRO A 20 -16.19 -7.66 6.53
C PRO A 20 -16.74 -6.75 7.65
N TYR A 21 -15.88 -6.08 8.43
CA TYR A 21 -16.30 -5.26 9.56
C TYR A 21 -16.41 -3.78 9.19
N SER A 22 -15.42 -3.23 8.48
CA SER A 22 -15.47 -1.82 8.04
C SER A 22 -16.14 -1.63 6.68
N HIS A 23 -16.15 -2.65 5.83
CA HIS A 23 -16.50 -2.54 4.40
C HIS A 23 -15.65 -1.51 3.64
N TYR A 24 -14.46 -1.20 4.16
CA TYR A 24 -13.52 -0.27 3.55
C TYR A 24 -12.32 -1.04 3.01
N HIS A 25 -12.11 -0.97 1.70
CA HIS A 25 -11.10 -1.78 1.03
C HIS A 25 -9.88 -0.93 0.68
N VAL A 26 -8.70 -1.45 0.99
CA VAL A 26 -7.42 -0.81 0.71
C VAL A 26 -6.54 -1.82 -0.01
N GLY A 27 -5.97 -1.39 -1.13
CA GLY A 27 -4.94 -2.12 -1.86
C GLY A 27 -3.64 -1.35 -1.87
N SER A 28 -2.53 -2.07 -1.98
CA SER A 28 -1.21 -1.47 -2.13
C SER A 28 -0.32 -2.34 -3.01
N CYS A 29 0.63 -1.71 -3.71
CA CYS A 29 1.64 -2.38 -4.50
C CYS A 29 2.98 -1.69 -4.32
N VAL A 30 3.97 -2.42 -3.83
CA VAL A 30 5.37 -1.98 -3.71
C VAL A 30 6.12 -2.37 -4.98
N LEU A 31 6.82 -1.42 -5.58
CA LEU A 31 7.75 -1.63 -6.69
C LEU A 31 9.19 -1.60 -6.16
N THR A 32 9.96 -2.61 -6.50
CA THR A 32 11.40 -2.66 -6.23
C THR A 32 12.21 -2.19 -7.44
N LYS A 33 13.45 -1.75 -7.21
CA LYS A 33 14.36 -1.24 -8.24
C LYS A 33 14.75 -2.29 -9.30
N ASP A 34 14.66 -3.57 -8.96
CA ASP A 34 14.83 -4.68 -9.91
C ASP A 34 13.52 -5.06 -10.63
N GLY A 35 12.45 -4.28 -10.45
CA GLY A 35 11.18 -4.40 -11.15
C GLY A 35 10.20 -5.42 -10.57
N LYS A 36 10.48 -6.02 -9.40
CA LYS A 36 9.51 -6.88 -8.73
C LYS A 36 8.41 -6.07 -8.06
N GLN A 37 7.26 -6.71 -7.92
CA GLN A 37 6.06 -6.12 -7.36
C GLN A 37 5.56 -6.96 -6.20
N PHE A 38 5.22 -6.30 -5.10
CA PHE A 38 4.66 -6.92 -3.90
C PHE A 38 3.33 -6.27 -3.59
N ILE A 39 2.25 -7.04 -3.75
CA ILE A 39 0.90 -6.57 -3.48
C ILE A 39 0.52 -6.74 -2.01
N GLY A 40 -0.41 -5.92 -1.55
CA GLY A 40 -1.01 -6.01 -0.24
C GLY A 40 -2.45 -5.54 -0.27
N ALA A 41 -3.27 -6.11 0.59
CA ALA A 41 -4.63 -5.67 0.87
C ALA A 41 -4.85 -5.62 2.38
N ASN A 42 -5.83 -4.83 2.84
CA ASN A 42 -6.19 -4.87 4.26
C ASN A 42 -6.87 -6.20 4.60
N ILE A 43 -6.50 -6.74 5.77
CA ILE A 43 -7.04 -7.98 6.32
C ILE A 43 -7.47 -7.65 7.74
N GLU A 44 -8.78 -7.66 7.95
CA GLU A 44 -9.38 -7.40 9.24
C GLU A 44 -9.51 -8.66 10.09
N ASN A 45 -9.76 -8.43 11.37
CA ASN A 45 -10.04 -9.48 12.34
C ASN A 45 -11.11 -8.99 13.33
N ALA A 46 -11.89 -9.91 13.89
CA ALA A 46 -12.87 -9.58 14.94
C ALA A 46 -12.23 -8.89 16.15
N SER A 47 -10.98 -9.25 16.47
CA SER A 47 -10.14 -8.45 17.38
C SER A 47 -9.50 -7.31 16.59
N PHE A 48 -10.14 -6.14 16.59
CA PHE A 48 -9.81 -5.03 15.68
C PHE A 48 -8.34 -4.57 15.76
N GLY A 49 -7.68 -4.75 16.90
CA GLY A 49 -6.25 -4.45 17.05
C GLY A 49 -5.33 -5.33 16.20
N ALA A 50 -5.80 -6.49 15.73
CA ALA A 50 -5.07 -7.39 14.86
C ALA A 50 -5.23 -7.06 13.36
N THR A 51 -6.02 -6.04 13.00
CA THR A 51 -6.18 -5.62 11.60
C THR A 51 -4.86 -5.17 10.99
N ASN A 52 -4.53 -5.71 9.82
CA ASN A 52 -3.36 -5.30 9.04
C ASN A 52 -3.80 -4.50 7.81
N CYS A 53 -3.18 -3.35 7.58
CA CYS A 53 -3.52 -2.48 6.45
C CYS A 53 -2.83 -2.93 5.15
N GLY A 54 -3.35 -2.51 3.99
CA GLY A 54 -2.80 -2.88 2.69
C GLY A 54 -1.33 -2.48 2.52
N GLU A 55 -0.94 -1.31 3.01
CA GLU A 55 0.44 -0.81 2.96
C GLU A 55 1.39 -1.74 3.74
N ARG A 56 0.99 -2.12 4.96
CA ARG A 56 1.75 -3.03 5.81
C ARG A 56 1.85 -4.41 5.18
N SER A 57 0.76 -4.93 4.62
CA SER A 57 0.75 -6.20 3.89
C SER A 57 1.77 -6.19 2.73
N ALA A 58 1.79 -5.13 1.92
CA ALA A 58 2.67 -5.03 0.76
C ALA A 58 4.16 -4.90 1.16
N ILE A 59 4.48 -3.97 2.08
CA ILE A 59 5.87 -3.74 2.48
C ILE A 59 6.44 -4.93 3.28
N PHE A 60 5.63 -5.58 4.12
CA PHE A 60 6.07 -6.77 4.84
C PHE A 60 6.28 -7.94 3.88
N ALA A 61 5.48 -8.07 2.81
CA ALA A 61 5.72 -9.06 1.77
C ALA A 61 7.08 -8.83 1.08
N ALA A 62 7.38 -7.59 0.68
CA ALA A 62 8.69 -7.25 0.10
C ALA A 62 9.85 -7.59 1.05
N TYR A 63 9.74 -7.16 2.31
CA TYR A 63 10.76 -7.42 3.33
C TYR A 63 10.97 -8.91 3.63
N SER A 64 9.89 -9.68 3.65
CA SER A 64 9.93 -11.14 3.85
C SER A 64 10.56 -11.88 2.67
N HIS A 65 10.58 -11.28 1.48
CA HIS A 65 11.30 -11.78 0.31
C HIS A 65 12.76 -11.28 0.22
N GLY A 66 13.27 -10.64 1.28
CA GLY A 66 14.66 -10.23 1.38
C GLY A 66 14.96 -8.80 0.93
N TYR A 67 13.97 -8.07 0.40
CA TYR A 67 14.13 -6.67 0.01
C TYR A 67 14.25 -5.76 1.24
N ARG A 68 14.97 -4.65 1.11
CA ARG A 68 15.12 -3.62 2.14
C ARG A 68 14.84 -2.24 1.56
N LYS A 69 14.83 -1.20 2.41
CA LYS A 69 14.51 0.19 2.02
C LYS A 69 15.23 0.66 0.76
N ASN A 70 16.49 0.29 0.59
CA ASN A 70 17.31 0.69 -0.56
C ASN A 70 16.93 0.02 -1.87
N ASP A 71 16.16 -1.06 -1.81
CA ASP A 71 15.69 -1.80 -2.98
C ASP A 71 14.30 -1.36 -3.41
N ILE A 72 13.60 -0.54 -2.61
CA ILE A 72 12.26 -0.05 -2.93
C ILE A 72 12.37 1.20 -3.82
N GLU A 73 11.60 1.25 -4.89
CA GLU A 73 11.50 2.40 -5.79
C GLU A 73 10.27 3.24 -5.48
N ALA A 74 9.11 2.59 -5.31
CA ALA A 74 7.83 3.28 -5.11
C ALA A 74 6.81 2.37 -4.41
N ILE A 75 5.77 2.98 -3.87
CA ILE A 75 4.58 2.29 -3.37
C ILE A 75 3.32 2.99 -3.86
N ALA A 76 2.37 2.23 -4.38
CA ALA A 76 1.01 2.68 -4.65
C ALA A 76 0.10 2.24 -3.49
N ILE A 77 -0.84 3.11 -3.11
CA ILE A 77 -1.84 2.87 -2.08
C ILE A 77 -3.17 3.37 -2.63
N VAL A 78 -4.17 2.49 -2.64
CA VAL A 78 -5.49 2.79 -3.19
C VAL A 78 -6.59 2.40 -2.22
N SER A 79 -7.72 3.07 -2.33
CA SER A 79 -8.93 2.73 -1.58
C SER A 79 -10.19 2.94 -2.41
N ASP A 80 -11.32 2.42 -1.94
CA ASP A 80 -12.65 2.69 -2.48
C ASP A 80 -13.40 3.82 -1.74
N GLY A 81 -12.68 4.60 -0.92
CA GLY A 81 -13.24 5.72 -0.19
C GLY A 81 -13.62 6.92 -1.06
N ASP A 82 -14.63 7.67 -0.65
CA ASP A 82 -15.09 8.86 -1.38
C ASP A 82 -14.05 9.97 -1.48
N LYS A 83 -13.14 10.05 -0.51
CA LYS A 83 -12.06 11.03 -0.46
C LYS A 83 -10.72 10.33 -0.60
N LEU A 84 -9.74 11.04 -1.15
CA LEU A 84 -8.37 10.57 -1.17
C LEU A 84 -7.85 10.39 0.27
N ALA A 85 -7.76 9.14 0.71
CA ALA A 85 -7.26 8.79 2.02
C ALA A 85 -5.73 8.64 2.01
N GLY A 86 -5.08 9.19 3.02
CA GLY A 86 -3.67 8.93 3.28
C GLY A 86 -3.47 7.75 4.23
N PRO A 87 -2.22 7.24 4.36
CA PRO A 87 -1.91 6.13 5.26
C PRO A 87 -2.27 6.48 6.70
N CYS A 88 -2.75 5.49 7.47
CA CYS A 88 -3.01 5.65 8.90
C CYS A 88 -1.69 5.87 9.68
N GLY A 89 -1.78 6.32 10.95
CA GLY A 89 -0.60 6.62 11.76
C GLY A 89 0.39 5.46 11.89
N ILE A 90 -0.12 4.23 12.05
CA ILE A 90 0.72 3.02 12.14
C ILE A 90 1.42 2.75 10.80
N CYS A 91 0.71 2.87 9.67
CA CYS A 91 1.31 2.71 8.35
C CYS A 91 2.37 3.77 8.09
N ARG A 92 2.13 5.03 8.46
CA ARG A 92 3.15 6.09 8.33
C ARG A 92 4.42 5.75 9.10
N GLN A 93 4.29 5.27 10.34
CA GLN A 93 5.43 4.88 11.15
C GLN A 93 6.20 3.70 10.56
N VAL A 94 5.50 2.71 10.01
CA VAL A 94 6.15 1.58 9.33
C VAL A 94 6.85 2.04 8.06
N LEU A 95 6.19 2.85 7.24
CA LEU A 95 6.75 3.34 5.98
C LEU A 95 7.95 4.25 6.24
N SER A 96 7.93 5.12 7.25
CA SER A 96 9.08 5.97 7.60
C SER A 96 10.30 5.17 8.08
N GLU A 97 10.10 3.98 8.65
CA GLU A 97 11.20 3.09 9.05
C GLU A 97 11.73 2.28 7.86
N LEU A 98 10.81 1.82 6.99
CA LEU A 98 11.10 0.79 5.99
C LEU A 98 11.31 1.32 4.57
N LEU A 99 11.04 2.60 4.32
CA LEU A 99 11.31 3.30 3.07
C LEU A 99 12.38 4.38 3.28
N ASN A 100 12.97 4.86 2.18
CA ASN A 100 13.79 6.07 2.21
C ASN A 100 12.91 7.31 2.05
N ASP A 101 13.37 8.46 2.56
CA ASP A 101 12.63 9.74 2.53
C ASP A 101 12.26 10.21 1.12
N ASP A 102 12.95 9.72 0.08
CA ASP A 102 12.72 10.04 -1.32
C ASP A 102 11.86 8.99 -2.06
N THR A 103 11.38 7.96 -1.35
CA THR A 103 10.57 6.90 -1.96
C THR A 103 9.21 7.44 -2.39
N LEU A 104 8.84 7.22 -3.65
CA LEU A 104 7.58 7.74 -4.19
C LEU A 104 6.38 6.98 -3.59
N ILE A 105 5.41 7.74 -3.07
CA ILE A 105 4.13 7.23 -2.57
C ILE A 105 3.01 7.76 -3.47
N LEU A 106 2.38 6.87 -4.23
CA LEU A 106 1.20 7.19 -5.05
C LEU A 106 -0.07 6.86 -4.28
N LEU A 107 -1.00 7.81 -4.22
CA LEU A 107 -2.31 7.65 -3.60
C LEU A 107 -3.39 7.76 -4.68
N SER A 108 -4.39 6.90 -4.64
CA SER A 108 -5.59 7.04 -5.49
C SER A 108 -6.85 6.50 -4.82
N ASN A 109 -8.00 7.06 -5.15
CA ASN A 109 -9.31 6.45 -4.88
C ASN A 109 -10.13 6.17 -6.15
N GLY A 110 -9.47 6.22 -7.32
CA GLY A 110 -10.09 6.05 -8.63
C GLY A 110 -10.77 7.31 -9.17
N LYS A 111 -10.88 8.36 -8.37
CA LYS A 111 -11.42 9.68 -8.76
C LYS A 111 -10.34 10.76 -8.65
N GLU A 112 -9.56 10.71 -7.58
CA GLU A 112 -8.48 11.62 -7.23
C GLU A 112 -7.16 10.85 -7.13
N GLU A 113 -6.06 11.52 -7.47
CA GLU A 113 -4.71 10.97 -7.36
C GLU A 113 -3.76 12.00 -6.74
N ALA A 114 -2.79 11.53 -5.96
CA ALA A 114 -1.68 12.35 -5.47
C ALA A 114 -0.37 11.58 -5.46
N ILE A 115 0.75 12.29 -5.61
CA ILE A 115 2.09 11.75 -5.44
C ILE A 115 2.75 12.47 -4.27
N LYS A 116 3.40 11.70 -3.40
CA LYS A 116 4.17 12.18 -2.25
C LYS A 116 5.52 11.48 -2.20
N THR A 117 6.39 12.00 -1.34
CA THR A 117 7.61 11.38 -0.83
C THR A 117 7.50 11.38 0.68
#